data_AF-A0A285DS66-F1
#
_entry.id   AF-A0A285DS66-F1
#
_cell.length_a   1.000
_cell.length_b   1.000
_cell.length_c   1.000
_cell.angle_alpha   90.00
_cell.angle_beta   90.00
_cell.angle_gamma   90.00
#
_symmetry.space_group_name_H-M   'P 1'
#
loop_
_entity.id
_entity.type
_entity.pdbx_description
1 polymer ?
#
loop_
_entity_poly.entity_id
_entity_poly.type
_entity_poly.pdbx_seq_one_letter_code
_entity_poly.pdbx_strand_id
1 'polypeptide(L)'
;MLGPALELAVSIPFEGDLPVDTLPDWFTAAQGISASTPEHVRRGVERYTAAVGAGPWRPQEWLYQFDPESEFRGWAWWDLTQSGEREARIWVDTWGESFFACDELRWVTYISGAEEVVGPILARAADWVTELFPTSG
;
A
#
# COMPACT_ATOMS: atom_id res chain seq x y z
N MET A 1 1.51 -9.76 1.55
CA MET A 1 1.14 -9.02 2.79
C MET A 1 0.06 -7.98 2.54
N LEU A 2 0.09 -7.23 1.43
CA LEU A 2 -1.00 -6.30 1.09
C LEU A 2 -2.36 -7.00 1.00
N GLY A 3 -2.48 -8.11 0.24
CA GLY A 3 -3.76 -8.83 0.09
C GLY A 3 -4.52 -9.09 1.40
N PRO A 4 -3.98 -9.87 2.37
CA PRO A 4 -4.68 -10.11 3.63
C PRO A 4 -4.91 -8.87 4.51
N ALA A 5 -3.97 -7.91 4.53
CA ALA A 5 -4.13 -6.67 5.28
C ALA A 5 -5.23 -5.77 4.68
N LEU A 6 -5.38 -5.81 3.35
CA LEU A 6 -6.41 -5.10 2.61
C LEU A 6 -7.76 -5.81 2.71
N GLU A 7 -7.79 -7.14 2.63
CA GLU A 7 -8.98 -7.95 2.89
C GLU A 7 -9.54 -7.68 4.28
N LEU A 8 -8.69 -7.64 5.31
CA LEU A 8 -9.08 -7.26 6.67
C LEU A 8 -9.65 -5.84 6.71
N ALA A 9 -8.99 -4.87 6.07
CA ALA A 9 -9.45 -3.48 6.02
C ALA A 9 -10.80 -3.33 5.31
N VAL A 10 -11.06 -4.04 4.21
CA VAL A 10 -12.31 -3.93 3.44
C VAL A 10 -13.45 -4.81 3.97
N SER A 11 -13.17 -5.74 4.89
CA SER A 11 -14.17 -6.67 5.44
C SER A 11 -15.00 -6.11 6.61
N ILE A 12 -14.66 -4.92 7.10
CA ILE A 12 -15.29 -4.27 8.24
C ILE A 12 -16.00 -2.98 7.81
N PRO A 13 -17.08 -2.58 8.50
CA PRO A 13 -17.60 -1.23 8.33
C PRO A 13 -16.52 -0.23 8.81
N PHE A 14 -16.25 0.80 8.02
CA PHE A 14 -15.32 1.89 8.35
C PHE A 14 -15.93 2.85 9.38
N GLU A 15 -16.41 2.30 10.50
CA GLU A 15 -17.08 3.01 11.58
C GLU A 15 -16.36 2.74 12.91
N GLY A 16 -15.84 3.80 13.55
CA GLY A 16 -15.18 3.68 14.86
C GLY A 16 -13.73 3.19 14.78
N ASP A 17 -13.23 2.48 15.80
CA ASP A 17 -11.84 2.02 15.80
C ASP A 17 -11.68 0.79 14.90
N LEU A 18 -10.81 0.89 13.89
CA LEU A 18 -10.43 -0.22 13.01
C LEU A 18 -9.46 -1.19 13.72
N PRO A 19 -9.39 -2.48 13.34
CA PRO A 19 -8.70 -3.54 14.06
C PRO A 19 -7.17 -3.50 13.82
N VAL A 20 -6.52 -2.47 14.35
CA VAL A 20 -5.06 -2.26 14.24
C VAL A 20 -4.23 -3.40 14.85
N ASP A 21 -4.81 -4.17 15.77
CA ASP A 21 -4.23 -5.35 16.41
C ASP A 21 -4.12 -6.56 15.47
N THR A 22 -4.84 -6.53 14.34
CA THR A 22 -4.70 -7.55 13.29
C THR A 22 -3.56 -7.26 12.32
N LEU A 23 -2.97 -6.06 12.39
CA LEU A 23 -1.82 -5.71 11.58
C LEU A 23 -0.56 -6.40 12.11
N PRO A 24 0.41 -6.71 11.23
CA PRO A 24 1.68 -7.28 11.67
C PRO A 24 2.43 -6.35 12.63
N ASP A 25 3.05 -6.92 13.67
CA ASP A 25 3.85 -6.16 14.66
C ASP A 25 4.93 -5.26 14.02
N TRP A 26 5.49 -5.70 12.89
CA TRP A 26 6.50 -4.91 12.17
C TRP A 26 5.92 -3.63 11.57
N PHE A 27 4.63 -3.61 11.23
CA PHE A 27 3.95 -2.43 10.69
C PHE A 27 3.73 -1.40 11.80
N THR A 28 3.27 -1.83 12.97
CA THR A 28 3.07 -0.93 14.11
C THR A 28 4.40 -0.40 14.66
N ALA A 29 5.46 -1.22 14.62
CA ALA A 29 6.82 -0.80 14.98
C ALA A 29 7.39 0.33 14.10
N ALA A 30 6.84 0.54 12.90
CA ALA A 30 7.28 1.62 11.99
C ALA A 30 6.95 3.03 12.53
N GLN A 31 6.01 3.16 13.46
CA GLN A 31 5.69 4.45 14.10
C GLN A 31 6.73 4.92 15.11
N GLY A 32 7.47 3.97 15.69
CA GLY A 32 8.35 4.20 16.83
C GLY A 32 9.60 3.36 16.67
N ILE A 33 10.42 3.73 15.67
CA ILE A 33 11.66 3.03 15.35
C ILE A 33 12.51 2.89 16.62
N SER A 34 12.86 1.65 16.93
CA SER A 34 13.74 1.26 18.03
C SER A 34 14.87 0.37 17.53
N ALA A 35 15.85 0.08 18.39
CA ALA A 35 16.91 -0.87 18.08
C ALA A 35 16.40 -2.31 17.80
N SER A 36 15.18 -2.63 18.25
CA SER A 36 14.54 -3.93 18.02
C SER A 36 13.68 -3.98 16.75
N THR A 37 13.46 -2.84 16.10
CA THR A 37 12.66 -2.77 14.88
C THR A 37 13.39 -3.50 13.75
N PRO A 38 12.69 -4.36 12.97
CA PRO A 38 13.32 -5.07 11.86
C PRO A 38 13.99 -4.11 10.87
N GLU A 39 15.17 -4.48 10.37
CA GLU A 39 15.99 -3.60 9.52
C GLU A 39 15.25 -3.18 8.23
N HIS A 40 14.44 -4.06 7.64
CA HIS A 40 13.65 -3.73 6.45
C HIS A 40 12.62 -2.62 6.74
N VAL A 41 12.01 -2.62 7.93
CA VAL A 41 11.09 -1.55 8.35
C VAL A 41 11.84 -0.25 8.57
N ARG A 42 12.97 -0.29 9.29
CA ARG A 42 13.84 0.88 9.50
C ARG A 42 14.22 1.56 8.19
N ARG A 43 14.77 0.78 7.25
CA ARG A 43 15.13 1.28 5.91
C ARG A 43 13.92 1.75 5.13
N GLY A 44 12.79 1.06 5.26
CA GLY A 44 11.53 1.45 4.63
C GLY A 44 11.07 2.84 5.08
N VAL A 45 11.10 3.12 6.39
CA VAL A 45 10.77 4.44 6.92
C VAL A 45 11.73 5.50 6.40
N GLU A 46 13.05 5.23 6.43
CA GLU A 46 14.06 6.16 5.90
C GLU A 46 13.83 6.48 4.41
N ARG A 47 13.54 5.46 3.59
CA ARG A 47 13.26 5.61 2.15
C ARG A 47 11.95 6.35 1.89
N TYR A 48 10.90 6.02 2.62
CA TYR A 48 9.62 6.72 2.50
C TYR A 48 9.78 8.21 2.83
N THR A 49 10.44 8.54 3.95
CA THR A 49 10.69 9.93 4.33
C THR A 49 11.56 10.65 3.29
N ALA A 50 12.56 9.98 2.73
CA ALA A 50 13.37 10.57 1.65
C ALA A 50 12.57 10.81 0.36
N ALA A 51 11.64 9.92 0.02
CA ALA A 51 10.86 9.99 -1.21
C ALA A 51 9.67 10.96 -1.14
N VAL A 52 8.99 11.02 0.01
CA VAL A 52 7.72 11.74 0.18
C VAL A 52 7.88 13.00 1.04
N GLY A 53 8.91 13.06 1.89
CA GLY A 53 9.10 14.15 2.85
C GLY A 53 8.15 14.10 4.06
N ALA A 54 7.44 12.99 4.24
CA ALA A 54 6.46 12.78 5.30
C ALA A 54 6.96 11.81 6.39
N GLY A 55 6.29 11.90 7.56
CA GLY A 55 6.51 11.00 8.69
C GLY A 55 5.72 9.70 8.58
N PRO A 56 5.91 8.77 9.54
CA PRO A 56 5.23 7.49 9.54
C PRO A 56 3.71 7.65 9.69
N TRP A 57 2.96 6.78 9.00
CA TRP A 57 1.51 6.75 9.12
C TRP A 57 1.07 6.13 10.43
N ARG A 58 -0.06 6.61 10.98
CA ARG A 58 -0.72 5.90 12.07
C ARG A 58 -1.52 4.71 11.55
N PRO A 59 -1.45 3.53 12.20
CA PRO A 59 -2.23 2.36 11.79
C PRO A 59 -3.71 2.64 11.55
N GLN A 60 -4.36 3.39 12.46
CA GLN A 60 -5.74 3.83 12.26
C GLN A 60 -5.88 4.68 11.00
N GLU A 61 -5.13 5.78 10.91
CA GLU A 61 -5.17 6.72 9.78
C GLU A 61 -4.88 6.03 8.44
N TRP A 62 -3.98 5.05 8.43
CA TRP A 62 -3.62 4.25 7.27
C TRP A 62 -4.74 3.29 6.87
N LEU A 63 -5.34 2.56 7.82
CA LEU A 63 -6.45 1.66 7.53
C LEU A 63 -7.62 2.44 6.92
N TYR A 64 -7.95 3.61 7.46
CA TYR A 64 -9.00 4.48 6.93
C TYR A 64 -8.81 4.93 5.48
N GLN A 65 -7.59 4.87 4.93
CA GLN A 65 -7.39 5.17 3.50
C GLN A 65 -8.06 4.14 2.58
N PHE A 66 -8.43 2.97 3.08
CA PHE A 66 -9.08 1.91 2.29
C PHE A 66 -10.61 1.94 2.37
N ASP A 67 -11.20 2.97 2.97
CA ASP A 67 -12.66 3.15 3.05
C ASP A 67 -13.24 3.31 1.63
N PRO A 68 -14.05 2.37 1.11
CA PRO A 68 -14.58 2.46 -0.25
C PRO A 68 -15.36 3.75 -0.53
N GLU A 69 -15.97 4.36 0.49
CA GLU A 69 -16.79 5.59 0.37
C GLU A 69 -15.94 6.88 0.43
N SER A 70 -14.65 6.79 0.76
CA SER A 70 -13.79 7.97 0.85
C SER A 70 -13.37 8.48 -0.54
N GLU A 71 -13.90 9.64 -0.91
CA GLU A 71 -13.60 10.34 -2.16
C GLU A 71 -12.23 11.07 -2.12
N PHE A 72 -11.56 11.15 -0.97
CA PHE A 72 -10.36 11.98 -0.78
C PHE A 72 -9.09 11.45 -1.44
N ARG A 73 -9.04 10.16 -1.79
CA ARG A 73 -7.82 9.53 -2.33
C ARG A 73 -7.78 9.44 -3.86
N GLY A 74 -8.95 9.51 -4.51
CA GLY A 74 -9.04 9.45 -5.97
C GLY A 74 -8.73 8.07 -6.56
N TRP A 75 -8.94 7.00 -5.79
CA TRP A 75 -8.80 5.63 -6.27
C TRP A 75 -9.54 4.60 -5.40
N ALA A 76 -9.81 3.41 -5.91
CA ALA A 76 -10.17 2.22 -5.13
C ALA A 76 -9.15 1.11 -5.33
N TRP A 77 -8.93 0.34 -4.25
CA TRP A 77 -8.05 -0.81 -4.31
C TRP A 77 -8.57 -1.80 -5.38
N TRP A 78 -7.66 -2.34 -6.18
CA TRP A 78 -8.00 -3.36 -7.16
C TRP A 78 -7.23 -4.65 -6.90
N ASP A 79 -5.89 -4.65 -7.02
CA ASP A 79 -5.13 -5.90 -7.05
C ASP A 79 -3.63 -5.72 -6.73
N LEU A 80 -2.94 -6.82 -6.41
CA LEU A 80 -1.49 -6.92 -6.32
C LEU A 80 -1.01 -8.08 -7.19
N THR A 81 -0.24 -7.76 -8.22
CA THR A 81 0.33 -8.77 -9.14
C THR A 81 1.84 -8.85 -8.99
N GLN A 82 2.41 -10.03 -9.27
CA GLN A 82 3.86 -10.22 -9.34
C GLN A 82 4.31 -10.13 -10.80
N SER A 83 5.13 -9.13 -11.12
CA SER A 83 5.60 -8.86 -12.50
C SER A 83 6.99 -9.43 -12.80
N GLY A 84 7.65 -10.01 -11.80
CA GLY A 84 8.93 -10.70 -11.92
C GLY A 84 9.35 -11.32 -10.58
N GLU A 85 10.56 -11.89 -10.50
CA GLU A 85 11.03 -12.56 -9.26
C GLU A 85 11.10 -11.61 -8.05
N ARG A 86 11.31 -10.30 -8.29
CA ARG A 86 11.50 -9.28 -7.25
C ARG A 86 10.69 -8.01 -7.48
N GLU A 87 9.70 -8.08 -8.37
CA GLU A 87 8.88 -6.92 -8.75
C GLU A 87 7.40 -7.26 -8.55
N ALA A 88 6.66 -6.31 -8.00
CA ALA A 88 5.22 -6.40 -7.81
C ALA A 88 4.56 -5.09 -8.21
N ARG A 89 3.33 -5.17 -8.73
CA ARG A 89 2.52 -4.02 -9.15
C ARG A 89 1.26 -3.94 -8.32
N ILE A 90 1.05 -2.79 -7.72
CA ILE A 90 -0.19 -2.40 -7.05
C ILE A 90 -1.11 -1.79 -8.10
N TRP A 91 -2.28 -2.39 -8.26
CA TRP A 91 -3.33 -1.93 -9.15
C TRP A 91 -4.44 -1.28 -8.34
N VAL A 92 -4.91 -0.16 -8.86
CA VAL A 92 -5.97 0.67 -8.30
C VAL A 92 -6.81 1.23 -9.44
N ASP A 93 -8.10 1.38 -9.21
CA ASP A 93 -9.01 2.05 -10.15
C ASP A 93 -9.13 3.51 -9.74
N THR A 94 -8.75 4.45 -10.60
CA THR A 94 -8.88 5.89 -10.29
C THR A 94 -10.29 6.42 -10.51
N TRP A 95 -11.21 5.62 -11.07
CA TRP A 95 -12.55 6.06 -11.50
C TRP A 95 -12.54 7.23 -12.51
N GLY A 96 -11.39 7.50 -13.14
CA GLY A 96 -11.21 8.65 -14.02
C GLY A 96 -10.90 9.96 -13.31
N GLU A 97 -10.60 9.92 -12.00
CA GLU A 97 -10.21 11.10 -11.23
C GLU A 97 -8.93 11.75 -11.78
N SER A 98 -8.86 13.07 -11.64
CA SER A 98 -7.73 13.89 -12.11
C SER A 98 -6.58 13.98 -11.11
N PHE A 99 -6.75 13.36 -9.94
CA PHE A 99 -5.77 13.33 -8.85
C PHE A 99 -5.63 11.90 -8.30
N PHE A 100 -4.53 11.64 -7.62
CA PHE A 100 -4.21 10.34 -7.04
C PHE A 100 -3.36 10.53 -5.78
N ALA A 101 -3.97 10.42 -4.60
CA ALA A 101 -3.21 10.32 -3.35
C ALA A 101 -2.60 8.91 -3.28
N CYS A 102 -1.33 8.76 -2.88
CA CYS A 102 -0.68 7.45 -2.90
C CYS A 102 0.39 7.24 -1.85
N ASP A 103 0.51 8.18 -0.94
CA ASP A 103 1.60 8.19 0.04
C ASP A 103 1.41 7.04 1.03
N GLU A 104 0.18 6.67 1.34
CA GLU A 104 -0.22 5.48 2.10
C GLU A 104 0.19 4.17 1.42
N LEU A 105 0.11 4.09 0.08
CA LEU A 105 0.55 2.93 -0.70
C LEU A 105 2.08 2.87 -0.78
N ARG A 106 2.74 4.01 -0.96
CA ARG A 106 4.22 4.11 -0.91
C ARG A 106 4.75 3.70 0.46
N TRP A 107 4.10 4.17 1.52
CA TRP A 107 4.43 3.85 2.89
C TRP A 107 4.52 2.34 3.09
N VAL A 108 3.40 1.63 2.91
CA VAL A 108 3.34 0.19 3.13
C VAL A 108 4.30 -0.58 2.22
N THR A 109 4.53 -0.09 0.99
CA THR A 109 5.46 -0.72 0.05
C THR A 109 6.91 -0.62 0.55
N TYR A 110 7.35 0.56 0.97
CA TYR A 110 8.70 0.75 1.51
C TYR A 110 8.91 -0.01 2.81
N ILE A 111 7.98 0.06 3.78
CA ILE A 111 8.15 -0.65 5.06
C ILE A 111 7.98 -2.16 4.95
N SER A 112 7.39 -2.65 3.85
CA SER A 112 7.42 -4.08 3.48
C SER A 112 8.77 -4.52 2.90
N GLY A 113 9.70 -3.60 2.68
CA GLY A 113 11.08 -3.89 2.26
C GLY A 113 11.41 -3.49 0.82
N ALA A 114 10.53 -2.79 0.10
CA ALA A 114 10.84 -2.33 -1.24
C ALA A 114 12.07 -1.39 -1.24
N GLU A 115 12.92 -1.56 -2.25
CA GLU A 115 14.09 -0.70 -2.46
C GLU A 115 13.74 0.55 -3.27
N GLU A 116 12.77 0.42 -4.17
CA GLU A 116 12.29 1.47 -5.05
C GLU A 116 10.78 1.35 -5.24
N VAL A 117 10.09 2.49 -5.35
CA VAL A 117 8.66 2.56 -5.67
C VAL A 117 8.46 3.59 -6.79
N VAL A 118 8.06 3.11 -7.97
CA VAL A 118 7.82 3.92 -9.17
C VAL A 118 6.32 4.15 -9.37
N GLY A 119 5.95 5.33 -9.85
CA GLY A 119 4.58 5.69 -10.19
C GLY A 119 4.10 6.94 -9.47
N PRO A 120 2.78 7.22 -9.46
CA PRO A 120 1.73 6.47 -10.19
C PRO A 120 1.96 6.46 -11.71
N ILE A 121 1.52 5.39 -12.37
CA ILE A 121 1.56 5.26 -13.83
C ILE A 121 0.14 4.92 -14.30
N LEU A 122 -0.40 5.72 -15.22
CA LEU A 122 -1.68 5.42 -15.84
C LEU A 122 -1.50 4.25 -16.83
N ALA A 123 -2.24 3.18 -16.62
CA ALA A 123 -2.23 1.98 -17.45
C ALA A 123 -3.66 1.65 -17.93
N ARG A 124 -3.78 0.88 -19.02
CA ARG A 124 -5.09 0.40 -19.47
C ARG A 124 -5.44 -0.86 -18.67
N ALA A 125 -6.74 -1.09 -18.42
CA ALA A 125 -7.20 -2.32 -17.76
C ALA A 125 -6.76 -3.61 -18.48
N ALA A 126 -6.56 -3.55 -19.81
CA ALA A 126 -6.04 -4.68 -20.59
C ALA A 126 -4.59 -5.07 -20.22
N ASP A 127 -3.79 -4.10 -19.76
CA ASP A 127 -2.40 -4.33 -19.33
C ASP A 127 -2.40 -5.15 -18.03
N TRP A 128 -3.28 -4.82 -17.07
CA TRP A 128 -3.50 -5.62 -15.85
C TRP A 128 -3.91 -7.07 -16.17
N VAL A 129 -4.86 -7.28 -17.08
CA VAL A 129 -5.31 -8.63 -17.48
C VAL A 129 -4.16 -9.46 -18.05
N THR A 130 -3.26 -8.83 -18.80
CA THR A 130 -2.08 -9.51 -19.38
C THR A 130 -1.13 -10.01 -18.30
N GLU A 131 -1.03 -9.31 -17.18
CA GLU A 131 -0.17 -9.70 -16.06
C GLU A 131 -0.77 -10.82 -15.20
N LEU A 132 -2.09 -10.85 -15.05
CA LEU A 132 -2.77 -11.96 -14.39
C LEU A 132 -2.67 -13.27 -15.18
N PHE A 133 -2.66 -13.16 -16.50
CA PHE A 133 -2.63 -14.30 -17.41
C PHE A 133 -1.49 -14.12 -18.42
N PRO A 134 -0.22 -14.28 -17.98
CA PRO A 134 0.89 -14.22 -18.91
C PRO A 134 0.69 -15.32 -19.94
N THR A 135 0.51 -14.92 -21.20
CA THR A 135 0.40 -15.88 -22.31
C THR A 135 1.70 -16.65 -22.34
N SER A 136 1.63 -17.96 -22.08
CA SER A 136 2.79 -18.84 -22.15
C SER A 136 3.30 -18.83 -23.60
N GLY A 137 4.44 -18.17 -23.82
CA GLY A 137 5.19 -18.21 -25.08
C GLY A 137 5.95 -19.52 -25.23
#